data_AF-A0A6A7GAW7-F1
#
_entry.id   AF-A0A6A7GAW7-F1
#
_cell.length_a   1.000
_cell.length_b   1.000
_cell.length_c   1.000
_cell.angle_alpha   90.00
_cell.angle_beta   90.00
_cell.angle_gamma   90.00
#
_symmetry.space_group_name_H-M   'P 1'
#
loop_
_entity.id
_entity.type
_entity.pdbx_description
1 polymer ?
#
loop_
_entity_poly.entity_id
_entity_poly.type
_entity_poly.pdbx_seq_one_letter_code
_entity_poly.pdbx_strand_id
1 'polypeptide(L)'
;FNPIGQCFEEMFNVPNKFCWKRILLRSCIVVLEILVCLAVPDFGLILNLIGGSTVTICSFILPPLMYMRLVDNCQDPKWPKRTIPLWERVALWQIIVIGTVGGIASTVSAFIAIISPESFGKSCFSDFNLA
;
A
#
# COMPACT_ATOMS: atom_id res chain seq x y z
N PHE A 1 15.67 16.81 1.91
CA PHE A 1 15.34 15.68 2.80
C PHE A 1 14.23 14.89 2.10
N ASN A 2 14.49 13.67 1.63
CA ASN A 2 13.45 12.85 0.99
C ASN A 2 12.76 12.00 2.08
N PRO A 3 11.49 12.26 2.43
CA PRO A 3 10.81 11.56 3.52
C PRO A 3 10.68 10.06 3.28
N ILE A 4 10.53 9.62 2.03
CA ILE A 4 10.43 8.20 1.67
C ILE A 4 11.74 7.48 2.01
N GLY A 5 12.87 8.06 1.62
CA GLY A 5 14.19 7.49 1.93
C GLY A 5 14.46 7.41 3.44
N GLN A 6 13.94 8.35 4.23
CA GLN A 6 14.09 8.31 5.69
C GLN A 6 13.21 7.26 6.35
N CYS A 7 11.99 7.04 5.84
CA CYS A 7 11.11 5.98 6.33
C CYS A 7 11.78 4.60 6.17
N PHE A 8 12.39 4.33 5.00
CA PHE A 8 13.18 3.12 4.81
C PHE A 8 14.41 3.07 5.72
N GLU A 9 15.15 4.17 5.87
CA GLU A 9 16.30 4.23 6.79
C GLU A 9 15.90 3.89 8.24
N GLU A 10 14.75 4.39 8.71
CA GLU A 10 14.21 4.09 10.04
C GLU A 10 13.75 2.63 10.15
N MET A 11 13.06 2.09 9.14
CA MET A 11 12.65 0.68 9.08
C MET A 11 13.84 -0.29 9.15
N PHE A 12 14.98 0.09 8.57
CA PHE A 12 16.23 -0.68 8.61
C PHE A 12 17.20 -0.24 9.73
N ASN A 13 16.75 0.62 10.67
CA ASN A 13 17.56 1.15 11.78
C ASN A 13 18.92 1.74 11.35
N VAL A 14 18.95 2.39 10.20
CA VAL A 14 20.15 3.07 9.68
C VAL A 14 20.30 4.41 10.41
N PRO A 15 21.48 4.72 10.97
CA PRO A 15 21.68 5.99 11.66
C PRO A 15 21.51 7.18 10.70
N ASN A 16 20.87 8.25 11.18
CA ASN A 16 20.65 9.52 10.48
C ASN A 16 21.95 10.35 10.32
N LYS A 17 23.05 9.70 9.98
CA LYS A 17 24.36 10.31 9.67
C LYS A 17 24.80 9.83 8.27
N PHE A 18 25.75 10.54 7.67
CA PHE A 18 26.34 10.06 6.42
C PHE A 18 27.13 8.77 6.71
N CYS A 19 26.63 7.65 6.21
CA CYS A 19 27.20 6.33 6.36
C CYS A 19 27.10 5.57 5.03
N TRP A 20 28.05 4.68 4.76
CA TRP A 20 28.00 3.81 3.56
C TRP A 20 26.71 2.98 3.49
N LYS A 21 26.18 2.54 4.65
CA LYS A 21 24.89 1.84 4.74
C LYS A 21 23.74 2.65 4.14
N ARG A 22 23.74 3.98 4.33
CA ARG A 22 22.71 4.88 3.79
C ARG A 22 22.81 4.99 2.27
N ILE A 23 24.04 5.04 1.74
CA ILE A 23 24.29 5.07 0.30
C ILE A 23 23.82 3.76 -0.33
N LEU A 24 24.21 2.62 0.24
CA LEU A 24 23.81 1.29 -0.25
C LEU A 24 22.28 1.13 -0.25
N LEU A 25 21.63 1.48 0.86
CA LEU A 25 20.18 1.37 0.99
C LEU A 25 19.45 2.22 -0.07
N ARG A 26 19.86 3.48 -0.26
CA ARG A 26 19.25 4.36 -1.26
C ARG A 26 19.49 3.89 -2.68
N SER A 27 20.71 3.47 -3.01
CA SER A 27 21.01 2.90 -4.32
C SER A 27 20.21 1.63 -4.58
N CYS A 28 20.06 0.77 -3.57
CA CYS A 28 19.25 -0.45 -3.66
C CYS A 28 17.77 -0.15 -3.96
N ILE A 29 17.17 0.82 -3.26
CA ILE A 29 15.78 1.23 -3.51
C ILE A 29 15.59 1.69 -4.95
N VAL A 30 16.47 2.57 -5.44
CA VAL A 30 16.39 3.06 -6.83
C VAL A 30 16.59 1.93 -7.84
N VAL A 31 17.51 1.00 -7.60
CA VAL A 31 17.70 -0.17 -8.47
C VAL A 31 16.45 -1.05 -8.48
N LEU A 32 15.81 -1.29 -7.34
CA LEU A 32 14.55 -2.03 -7.26
C LEU A 32 13.42 -1.33 -8.01
N GLU A 33 13.30 -0.01 -7.89
CA GLU A 33 12.33 0.78 -8.67
C GLU A 33 12.56 0.62 -10.17
N ILE A 34 13.81 0.70 -10.63
CA ILE A 34 14.17 0.49 -12.05
C ILE A 34 13.79 -0.91 -12.50
N LEU A 35 14.06 -1.94 -11.69
CA LEU A 35 13.70 -3.33 -12.01
C LEU A 35 12.18 -3.51 -12.17
N VAL A 36 11.39 -2.89 -11.29
CA VAL A 36 9.93 -2.93 -11.38
C VAL A 36 9.43 -2.20 -12.63
N CYS A 37 9.96 -1.02 -12.93
CA CYS A 37 9.61 -0.27 -14.14
C CYS A 37 9.99 -1.01 -15.43
N LEU A 38 11.09 -1.77 -15.42
CA LEU A 38 11.51 -2.58 -16.57
C LEU A 38 10.64 -3.84 -16.73
N ALA A 39 10.12 -4.36 -15.62
CA ALA A 39 9.27 -5.56 -15.59
C ALA A 39 7.84 -5.25 -16.05
N VAL A 40 7.28 -4.12 -15.60
CA VAL A 40 5.91 -3.71 -15.93
C VAL A 40 5.97 -2.33 -16.59
N PRO A 41 5.87 -2.24 -17.93
CA PRO A 41 6.03 -0.97 -18.66
C PRO A 41 4.88 0.01 -18.41
N ASP A 42 3.71 -0.48 -17.99
CA ASP A 42 2.56 0.34 -17.67
C ASP A 42 2.52 0.71 -16.17
N PHE A 43 2.95 1.93 -15.87
CA PHE A 43 2.93 2.47 -14.51
C PHE A 43 1.51 2.57 -13.92
N GLY A 44 0.49 2.74 -14.77
CA GLY A 44 -0.91 2.79 -14.36
C GLY A 44 -1.36 1.48 -13.72
N LEU A 45 -0.90 0.32 -14.20
CA LEU A 45 -1.21 -0.97 -13.60
C LEU A 45 -0.62 -1.13 -12.19
N ILE A 46 0.61 -0.66 -11.99
CA ILE A 46 1.27 -0.64 -10.68
C ILE A 46 0.50 0.27 -9.71
N LEU A 47 0.14 1.48 -10.15
CA LEU A 47 -0.64 2.42 -9.34
C LEU A 47 -2.03 1.87 -8.99
N ASN A 48 -2.70 1.18 -9.92
CA ASN A 48 -3.99 0.56 -9.68
C ASN A 48 -3.88 -0.58 -8.65
N LEU A 49 -2.80 -1.37 -8.68
CA LEU A 49 -2.55 -2.42 -7.70
C LEU A 49 -2.31 -1.82 -6.30
N ILE A 50 -1.45 -0.81 -6.20
CA ILE A 50 -1.12 -0.13 -4.93
C ILE A 50 -2.34 0.61 -4.37
N GLY A 51 -3.10 1.29 -5.22
CA GLY A 51 -4.33 2.00 -4.85
C GLY A 51 -5.44 1.04 -4.42
N GLY A 52 -5.68 -0.01 -5.20
CA GLY A 52 -6.70 -1.02 -4.91
C GLY A 52 -6.46 -1.77 -3.61
N SER A 53 -5.19 -2.02 -3.27
CA SER A 53 -4.81 -2.75 -2.05
C SER A 53 -4.56 -1.81 -0.86
N THR A 54 -3.42 -1.12 -0.86
CA THR A 54 -2.91 -0.35 0.28
C THR A 54 -3.81 0.83 0.62
N VAL A 55 -4.22 1.62 -0.39
CA VAL A 55 -5.06 2.80 -0.13
C VAL A 55 -6.44 2.37 0.37
N THR A 56 -7.01 1.30 -0.19
CA THR A 56 -8.29 0.77 0.31
C THR A 56 -8.22 0.35 1.77
N ILE A 57 -7.17 -0.38 2.16
CA ILE A 57 -6.97 -0.80 3.54
C ILE A 57 -6.79 0.41 4.46
N CYS A 58 -5.91 1.35 4.10
CA CYS A 58 -5.59 2.50 4.93
C CYS A 58 -6.73 3.53 5.02
N SER A 59 -7.56 3.68 4.00
CA SER A 59 -8.57 4.74 3.92
C SER A 59 -9.99 4.26 4.24
N PHE A 60 -10.37 3.03 3.89
CA PHE A 60 -11.74 2.53 4.08
C PHE A 60 -11.87 1.48 5.18
N ILE A 61 -10.82 0.70 5.46
CA ILE A 61 -10.89 -0.41 6.41
C ILE A 61 -10.33 0.01 7.77
N LEU A 62 -9.12 0.56 7.80
CA LEU A 62 -8.40 0.87 9.03
C LEU A 62 -9.11 1.95 9.88
N PRO A 63 -9.59 3.09 9.33
CA PRO A 63 -10.16 4.15 10.17
C PRO A 63 -11.46 3.73 10.88
N PRO A 64 -12.45 3.12 10.18
CA PRO A 64 -13.65 2.59 10.84
C PRO A 64 -13.36 1.50 11.87
N LEU A 65 -12.41 0.59 11.59
CA LEU A 65 -12.02 -0.45 12.54
C LEU A 65 -11.39 0.14 13.80
N MET A 66 -10.44 1.06 13.64
CA MET A 66 -9.80 1.73 14.79
C MET A 66 -10.82 2.53 15.59
N TYR A 67 -11.75 3.22 14.94
CA TYR A 67 -12.80 3.98 15.61
C TYR A 67 -13.73 3.08 16.44
N MET A 68 -14.24 1.99 15.86
CA MET A 68 -15.09 1.04 16.59
C MET A 68 -14.33 0.38 17.74
N ARG A 69 -13.08 -0.02 17.51
CA ARG A 69 -12.23 -0.59 18.58
C ARG A 69 -11.97 0.41 19.69
N LEU A 70 -11.75 1.69 19.38
CA LEU A 70 -11.49 2.72 20.38
C LEU A 70 -12.73 2.97 21.26
N VAL A 71 -13.93 2.94 20.66
CA VAL A 71 -15.18 3.12 21.40
C VAL A 71 -15.54 1.88 22.24
N ASP A 72 -15.35 0.68 21.70
CA ASP A 72 -15.65 -0.57 22.41
C ASP A 72 -14.65 -0.82 23.57
N ASN A 73 -13.40 -0.36 23.46
CA ASN A 73 -12.38 -0.47 24.51
C ASN A 73 -12.50 0.65 25.56
N CYS A 74 -13.50 0.54 26.43
CA CYS A 74 -13.69 1.45 27.58
C CYS A 74 -12.81 1.10 28.81
N GLN A 75 -11.59 0.59 28.62
CA GLN A 75 -10.73 0.11 29.71
C GLN A 75 -10.16 1.25 30.57
N ASP A 76 -9.97 2.45 29.99
CA ASP A 76 -9.38 3.58 30.70
C ASP A 76 -10.44 4.49 31.33
N PRO A 77 -10.38 4.74 32.66
CA PRO A 77 -11.32 5.63 33.35
C PRO A 77 -11.18 7.11 32.96
N LYS A 78 -10.10 7.48 32.26
CA LYS A 78 -9.80 8.85 31.81
C LYS A 78 -10.43 9.19 30.45
N TRP A 79 -10.85 8.19 29.68
CA TRP A 79 -11.46 8.41 28.36
C TRP A 79 -12.97 8.61 28.47
N PRO A 80 -13.55 9.60 27.77
CA PRO A 80 -14.99 9.81 27.76
C PRO A 80 -15.67 8.59 27.11
N LYS A 81 -16.58 7.95 27.86
CA LYS A 81 -17.44 6.89 27.33
C LYS A 81 -18.28 7.46 26.19
N ARG A 82 -17.99 7.06 24.96
CA ARG A 82 -18.83 7.36 23.81
C ARG A 82 -19.63 6.11 23.48
N THR A 83 -20.88 6.29 23.10
CA THR A 83 -21.73 5.21 22.62
C THR A 83 -22.12 5.53 21.20
N ILE A 84 -21.81 4.63 20.26
CA ILE A 84 -22.16 4.81 18.85
C ILE A 84 -23.61 4.34 18.68
N PRO A 85 -24.53 5.18 18.17
CA PRO A 85 -25.87 4.73 17.84
C PRO A 85 -25.82 3.65 16.76
N LEU A 86 -26.78 2.71 16.78
CA LEU A 86 -26.75 1.53 15.91
C LEU A 86 -26.64 1.87 14.42
N TRP A 87 -27.27 2.96 13.97
CA TRP A 87 -27.22 3.39 12.57
C TRP A 87 -25.81 3.79 12.10
N GLU A 88 -25.06 4.52 12.92
CA GLU A 88 -23.66 4.86 12.62
C GLU A 88 -22.78 3.61 12.58
N ARG A 89 -22.99 2.67 13.51
CA ARG A 89 -22.24 1.41 13.53
C ARG A 89 -22.50 0.57 12.28
N VAL A 90 -23.74 0.54 11.79
CA VAL A 90 -24.10 -0.12 10.53
C VAL A 90 -23.44 0.57 9.34
N ALA A 91 -23.45 1.91 9.28
CA ALA A 91 -22.80 2.67 8.21
C ALA A 91 -21.28 2.41 8.15
N LEU A 92 -20.61 2.37 9.30
CA LEU A 92 -19.18 2.02 9.39
C LEU A 92 -18.89 0.61 8.87
N TRP A 93 -19.72 -0.36 9.22
CA TRP A 93 -19.60 -1.72 8.69
C TRP A 93 -19.86 -1.79 7.19
N GLN A 94 -20.83 -1.03 6.66
CA GLN A 94 -21.07 -0.94 5.22
C GLN A 94 -19.85 -0.39 4.48
N ILE A 95 -19.21 0.66 5.00
CA ILE A 95 -17.98 1.21 4.41
C ILE A 95 -16.87 0.15 4.35
N ILE A 96 -16.67 -0.62 5.43
CA ILE A 96 -15.68 -1.69 5.45
C ILE A 96 -16.01 -2.77 4.41
N VAL A 97 -17.27 -3.20 4.31
CA VAL A 97 -17.69 -4.24 3.36
C VAL A 97 -17.52 -3.78 1.92
N ILE A 98 -18.03 -2.59 1.58
CA ILE A 98 -17.91 -2.02 0.23
C ILE A 98 -16.45 -1.79 -0.12
N GLY A 99 -15.66 -1.24 0.81
CA GLY A 99 -14.22 -1.05 0.65
C GLY A 99 -13.50 -2.38 0.41
N THR A 100 -13.81 -3.42 1.18
CA THR A 100 -13.18 -4.74 1.01
C THR A 100 -13.51 -5.35 -0.35
N VAL A 101 -14.79 -5.33 -0.76
CA VAL A 101 -15.21 -5.86 -2.06
C VAL A 101 -14.58 -5.09 -3.22
N GLY A 102 -14.61 -3.74 -3.17
CA GLY A 102 -14.01 -2.88 -4.18
C GLY A 102 -12.47 -3.02 -4.25
N GLY A 103 -11.82 -3.14 -3.08
CA GLY A 103 -10.38 -3.35 -2.98
C GLY A 103 -9.94 -4.69 -3.56
N ILE A 104 -10.65 -5.77 -3.25
CA ILE A 104 -10.36 -7.09 -3.80
C ILE A 104 -10.59 -7.09 -5.32
N ALA A 105 -11.73 -6.57 -5.79
CA ALA A 105 -12.05 -6.53 -7.21
C ALA A 105 -11.01 -5.74 -8.03
N SER A 106 -10.62 -4.56 -7.55
CA SER A 106 -9.59 -3.73 -8.20
C SER A 106 -8.21 -4.40 -8.19
N THR A 107 -7.81 -4.99 -7.05
CA THR A 107 -6.53 -5.69 -6.91
C THR A 107 -6.45 -6.88 -7.87
N VAL A 108 -7.49 -7.72 -7.93
CA VAL A 108 -7.54 -8.87 -8.84
C VAL A 108 -7.53 -8.43 -10.30
N SER A 109 -8.27 -7.38 -10.64
CA SER A 109 -8.30 -6.84 -12.01
C SER A 109 -6.92 -6.33 -12.43
N ALA A 110 -6.23 -5.60 -11.56
CA ALA A 110 -4.87 -5.11 -11.82
C ALA A 110 -3.87 -6.27 -11.94
N PHE A 111 -3.98 -7.29 -11.08
CA PHE A 111 -3.08 -8.44 -11.09
C PHE A 111 -3.22 -9.28 -12.37
N ILE A 112 -4.45 -9.53 -12.82
CA ILE A 112 -4.72 -10.24 -14.08
C ILE A 112 -4.18 -9.43 -15.27
N ALA A 113 -4.34 -8.11 -15.27
CA ALA A 113 -3.81 -7.25 -16.32
C ALA A 113 -2.27 -7.31 -16.40
N ILE A 114 -1.58 -7.31 -15.25
CA ILE A 114 -0.13 -7.44 -15.18
C ILE A 114 0.34 -8.79 -15.74
N ILE A 115 -0.36 -9.89 -15.42
CA ILE A 115 0.01 -11.26 -15.85
C ILE A 115 -0.39 -11.57 -17.30
N SER A 116 -1.21 -10.73 -17.92
CA SER A 116 -1.60 -10.94 -19.31
C SER A 116 -0.37 -10.97 -20.25
N PRO A 117 -0.32 -11.92 -21.19
CA PRO A 117 0.84 -12.11 -22.06
C PRO A 117 1.12 -10.91 -22.96
N GLU A 118 0.13 -10.06 -23.24
CA GLU A 118 0.32 -8.82 -24.00
C GLU A 118 1.10 -7.75 -23.23
N SER A 119 1.00 -7.73 -21.90
CA SER A 119 1.75 -6.80 -21.05
C SER A 119 3.19 -7.28 -20.88
N PHE A 120 3.40 -8.57 -20.63
CA PHE A 120 4.73 -9.17 -20.47
C PHE A 120 5.51 -9.24 -21.79
N GLY A 121 4.85 -9.39 -22.94
CA GLY A 121 5.49 -9.38 -24.25
C GLY A 121 6.05 -8.02 -24.67
N LYS A 122 5.64 -6.93 -23.99
CA LYS A 122 6.17 -5.57 -24.18
C LYS A 122 7.18 -5.16 -23.09
N SER A 123 7.46 -6.03 -22.12
CA SER A 123 8.43 -5.73 -21.07
C SER A 123 9.82 -5.70 -21.68
N CYS A 124 10.64 -4.70 -21.34
CA CYS A 124 11.98 -4.54 -21.90
C CYS A 124 12.94 -5.71 -21.58
N PHE A 125 12.56 -6.63 -20.69
CA PHE A 125 13.29 -7.86 -20.43
C PHE A 125 13.14 -8.91 -21.55
N SER A 126 12.05 -8.93 -22.31
CA SER A 126 11.88 -9.87 -23.43
C SER A 126 12.69 -9.47 -24.66
N ASP A 127 12.90 -8.16 -24.87
CA ASP A 127 13.69 -7.63 -26.00
C ASP A 127 15.21 -7.78 -25.82
N PHE A 128 15.69 -8.03 -24.60
CA PHE A 128 17.12 -8.23 -24.33
C PHE A 128 17.70 -9.51 -24.99
N ASN A 129 16.84 -10.41 -25.48
CA ASN A 129 17.26 -11.63 -26.21
C ASN A 129 17.41 -11.42 -27.73
N LEU A 130 17.28 -10.19 -28.25
CA LEU A 130 17.35 -9.91 -29.68
C LEU A 130 18.52 -8.99 -30.12
N ALA A 131 19.54 -8.82 -29.27
CA ALA A 131 20.78 -8.12 -29.60
C ALA A 131 22.00 -9.03 -29.55
#